data_AF-A0A1I6MN14-F1
#
_entry.id   AF-A0A1I6MN14-F1
#
_cell.length_a   1.000
_cell.length_b   1.000
_cell.length_c   1.000
_cell.angle_alpha   90.00
_cell.angle_beta   90.00
_cell.angle_gamma   90.00
#
_symmetry.space_group_name_H-M   'P 1'
#
loop_
_entity.id
_entity.type
_entity.pdbx_description
1 polymer ?
#
loop_
_entity_poly.entity_id
_entity_poly.type
_entity_poly.pdbx_seq_one_letter_code
_entity_poly.pdbx_strand_id
1 'polypeptide(L)'
;MSDQETIIQIMPATGWVAVYDVDGEESAETIVCFALVESIEDGVKRRDVRPMSVDDKIIDFADEAENFLRVEELSEFEEEDEEDEEEVGA
;
A
#
# COMPACT_ATOMS: atom_id res chain seq x y z
N MET A 1 -20.16 -16.16 3.69
CA MET A 1 -20.60 -15.39 2.50
C MET A 1 -19.38 -14.60 2.09
N SER A 2 -19.05 -14.46 0.81
CA SER A 2 -17.94 -13.58 0.43
C SER A 2 -18.38 -12.16 0.79
N ASP A 3 -17.62 -11.49 1.66
CA ASP A 3 -17.87 -10.10 2.00
C ASP A 3 -17.65 -9.28 0.74
N GLN A 4 -18.74 -8.83 0.14
CA GLN A 4 -18.67 -8.09 -1.11
C GLN A 4 -18.28 -6.64 -0.79
N GLU A 5 -17.04 -6.29 -1.07
CA GLU A 5 -16.57 -4.91 -1.00
C GLU A 5 -16.96 -4.15 -2.28
N THR A 6 -17.42 -2.92 -2.12
CA THR A 6 -17.79 -2.03 -3.24
C THR A 6 -16.92 -0.79 -3.20
N ILE A 7 -16.19 -0.52 -4.28
CA ILE A 7 -15.47 0.75 -4.46
C ILE A 7 -16.50 1.87 -4.64
N ILE A 8 -16.49 2.84 -3.73
CA ILE A 8 -17.34 4.04 -3.79
C ILE A 8 -16.63 5.19 -4.50
N GLN A 9 -15.33 5.34 -4.27
CA GLN A 9 -14.54 6.46 -4.78
C GLN A 9 -13.09 6.05 -5.01
N ILE A 10 -12.49 6.60 -6.06
CA ILE A 10 -11.05 6.52 -6.34
C ILE A 10 -10.42 7.89 -6.05
N MET A 11 -9.29 7.89 -5.36
CA MET A 11 -8.50 9.07 -5.02
C MET A 11 -7.08 8.94 -5.58
N PRO A 12 -6.46 10.04 -6.06
CA PRO A 12 -5.07 10.00 -6.50
C PRO A 12 -4.14 9.67 -5.33
N ALA A 13 -3.08 8.92 -5.60
CA ALA A 13 -2.06 8.49 -4.63
C ALA A 13 -0.65 8.95 -5.04
N THR A 14 -0.55 10.08 -5.76
CA THR A 14 0.73 10.60 -6.23
C THR A 14 1.67 10.84 -5.06
N GLY A 15 2.87 10.28 -5.13
CA GLY A 15 3.89 10.39 -4.07
C GLY A 15 3.74 9.38 -2.94
N TRP A 16 2.80 8.44 -3.03
CA TRP A 16 2.62 7.39 -2.03
C TRP A 16 3.10 6.03 -2.56
N VAL A 17 3.68 5.24 -1.67
CA VAL A 17 4.15 3.88 -1.93
C VAL A 17 3.57 2.89 -0.93
N ALA A 18 3.45 1.64 -1.37
CA ALA A 18 3.24 0.50 -0.50
C ALA A 18 4.62 -0.13 -0.25
N VAL A 19 4.95 -0.36 1.01
CA VAL A 19 6.21 -0.97 1.45
C VAL A 19 5.96 -2.44 1.74
N TYR A 20 6.82 -3.29 1.19
CA TYR A 20 6.75 -4.75 1.30
C TYR A 20 8.04 -5.31 1.89
N ASP A 21 7.95 -6.43 2.61
CA ASP A 21 9.10 -7.26 2.97
C ASP A 21 9.45 -8.17 1.79
N VAL A 22 10.66 -8.04 1.25
CA VAL A 22 11.21 -8.90 0.21
C VAL A 22 12.52 -9.47 0.71
N ASP A 23 12.48 -10.75 1.11
CA ASP A 23 13.63 -11.50 1.62
C ASP A 23 14.34 -10.84 2.84
N GLY A 24 13.60 -10.10 3.66
CA GLY A 24 14.11 -9.42 4.86
C GLY A 24 14.55 -7.99 4.63
N GLU A 25 14.38 -7.46 3.42
CA GLU A 25 14.63 -6.05 3.07
C GLU A 25 13.30 -5.37 2.69
N GLU A 26 13.17 -4.09 3.02
CA GLU A 26 12.00 -3.32 2.64
C GLU A 26 12.10 -2.88 1.17
N SER A 27 11.01 -3.02 0.42
CA SER A 27 10.90 -2.60 -0.97
C SER A 27 9.63 -1.79 -1.18
N ALA A 28 9.77 -0.60 -1.74
CA ALA A 28 8.66 0.29 -2.04
C ALA A 28 8.14 0.12 -3.48
N GLU A 29 6.81 -0.01 -3.62
CA GLU A 29 6.13 0.03 -4.92
C GLU A 29 5.10 1.15 -5.00
N THR A 30 4.94 1.75 -6.18
CA THR A 30 4.01 2.88 -6.37
C THR A 30 2.56 2.47 -6.19
N ILE A 31 1.82 3.24 -5.38
CA ILE A 31 0.37 3.13 -5.28
C ILE A 31 -0.26 3.87 -6.47
N VAL A 32 -1.08 3.19 -7.26
CA VAL A 32 -1.73 3.80 -8.42
C VAL A 32 -2.92 4.68 -8.02
N CYS A 33 -3.64 4.28 -6.98
CA CYS A 33 -4.72 5.06 -6.38
C CYS A 33 -5.11 4.51 -4.99
N PHE A 34 -5.84 5.33 -4.24
CA PHE A 34 -6.56 4.88 -3.06
C PHE A 34 -8.03 4.64 -3.41
N ALA A 35 -8.58 3.52 -2.98
CA ALA A 35 -10.00 3.19 -3.12
C ALA A 35 -10.71 3.36 -1.76
N LEU A 36 -11.73 4.22 -1.71
CA LEU A 36 -12.70 4.19 -0.62
C LEU A 36 -13.65 3.03 -0.88
N VAL A 37 -13.56 1.99 -0.07
CA VAL A 37 -14.42 0.81 -0.16
C VAL A 37 -15.51 0.85 0.90
N GLU A 38 -16.65 0.24 0.61
CA GLU A 38 -17.70 -0.04 1.59
C GLU A 38 -17.98 -1.54 1.60
N SER A 39 -17.98 -2.13 2.79
CA SER A 39 -18.32 -3.52 3.05
C SER A 39 -19.49 -3.59 4.04
N ILE A 40 -20.20 -4.72 4.02
CA ILE A 40 -21.27 -5.02 4.99
C ILE A 40 -20.83 -6.24 5.79
N GLU A 41 -20.44 -6.02 7.04
CA GLU A 41 -20.01 -7.06 7.97
C GLU A 41 -21.04 -7.12 9.11
N ASP A 42 -21.65 -8.30 9.34
CA ASP A 42 -22.72 -8.49 10.33
C ASP A 42 -23.89 -7.49 10.24
N GLY A 43 -24.18 -7.02 9.03
CA GLY A 43 -25.24 -6.04 8.76
C GLY A 43 -24.86 -4.58 9.08
N VAL A 44 -23.61 -4.33 9.47
CA VAL A 44 -23.04 -3.00 9.70
C VAL A 44 -22.24 -2.58 8.48
N LYS A 45 -22.47 -1.35 8.00
CA LYS A 45 -21.66 -0.75 6.93
C LYS A 45 -20.33 -0.29 7.49
N ARG A 46 -19.25 -0.80 6.93
CA ARG A 46 -17.89 -0.36 7.21
C ARG A 46 -17.30 0.31 5.98
N ARG A 47 -16.43 1.30 6.20
CA ARG A 47 -15.69 1.96 5.13
C ARG A 47 -14.22 2.01 5.49
N ASP A 48 -13.39 1.67 4.53
CA ASP A 48 -11.95 1.66 4.65
C ASP A 48 -11.35 2.32 3.39
N VAL A 49 -10.16 2.90 3.53
CA VAL A 49 -9.39 3.41 2.39
C VAL A 49 -8.28 2.42 2.12
N ARG A 50 -8.29 1.82 0.94
CA ARG A 50 -7.39 0.72 0.57
C ARG A 50 -6.41 1.20 -0.52
N PRO A 51 -5.09 0.96 -0.37
CA PRO A 51 -4.12 1.23 -1.42
C PRO A 51 -4.28 0.23 -2.56
N MET A 52 -4.17 0.68 -3.80
CA MET A 52 -4.13 -0.20 -4.97
C MET A 52 -2.77 -0.14 -5.66
N SER A 53 -2.20 -1.29 -5.99
CA SER A 53 -0.96 -1.43 -6.77
C SER A 53 -1.21 -2.19 -8.07
N VAL A 54 -0.25 -2.15 -9.00
CA VAL A 54 -0.28 -2.95 -10.23
C VAL A 54 0.68 -4.11 -10.05
N ASP A 55 0.17 -5.33 -10.11
CA ASP A 55 0.97 -6.54 -10.26
C ASP A 55 0.82 -7.06 -11.70
N ASP A 56 1.91 -6.99 -12.46
CA ASP A 56 1.99 -7.25 -13.91
C ASP A 56 0.96 -6.50 -14.77
N LYS A 57 -0.28 -6.99 -14.80
CA LYS A 57 -1.39 -6.48 -15.63
C LYS A 57 -2.71 -6.38 -14.84
N ILE A 58 -2.67 -6.63 -13.54
CA ILE A 58 -3.83 -6.64 -12.66
C ILE A 58 -3.65 -5.50 -11.67
N ILE A 59 -4.73 -4.76 -11.42
CA ILE A 59 -4.78 -3.78 -10.34
C ILE A 59 -5.54 -4.42 -9.20
N ASP A 60 -4.92 -4.51 -8.04
CA ASP A 60 -5.52 -5.11 -6.86
C ASP A 60 -5.16 -4.33 -5.58
N PHE A 61 -5.73 -4.72 -4.45
CA PHE A 61 -5.43 -4.13 -3.16
C PHE A 61 -4.02 -4.52 -2.69
N ALA A 62 -3.17 -3.51 -2.52
CA ALA A 62 -1.78 -3.68 -2.11
C ALA A 62 -1.66 -4.31 -0.71
N ASP A 63 -2.62 -4.04 0.17
CA ASP A 63 -2.63 -4.49 1.57
C ASP A 63 -3.19 -5.91 1.77
N GLU A 64 -3.51 -6.63 0.69
CA GLU A 64 -3.84 -8.06 0.74
C GLU A 64 -2.64 -8.98 0.52
N ALA A 65 -1.52 -8.42 0.06
CA ALA A 65 -0.29 -9.19 -0.09
C ALA A 65 0.24 -9.62 1.29
N GLU A 66 0.67 -10.88 1.43
CA GLU A 66 1.11 -11.44 2.71
C GLU A 66 2.35 -10.71 3.28
N ASN A 67 3.15 -10.10 2.41
CA ASN A 67 4.37 -9.38 2.75
C ASN A 67 4.17 -7.85 2.78
N PHE A 68 2.95 -7.35 2.70
CA PHE A 68 2.68 -5.92 2.86
C PHE A 68 2.98 -5.46 4.29
N LEU A 69 3.71 -4.35 4.42
CA LEU A 69 4.09 -3.77 5.71
C LEU A 69 3.29 -2.51 6.01
N ARG A 70 3.38 -1.49 5.14
CA ARG A 70 2.78 -0.17 5.37
C ARG A 70 2.57 0.62 4.07
N VAL A 71 1.83 1.71 4.19
CA VAL A 71 1.77 2.79 3.20
C VAL A 71 2.53 3.99 3.75
N GLU A 72 3.34 4.63 2.91
CA GLU A 72 4.20 5.75 3.30
C GLU A 72 4.39 6.73 2.13
N GLU A 73 4.80 7.97 2.41
CA GLU A 73 5.21 8.90 1.36
C GLU A 73 6.57 8.47 0.80
N LEU A 74 6.73 8.51 -0.53
CA LEU A 74 7.96 8.10 -1.20
C LEU A 74 9.19 8.85 -0.66
N SER A 75 9.04 10.14 -0.34
CA SER A 75 10.13 10.93 0.21
C SER A 75 10.56 10.48 1.60
N GLU A 76 9.63 9.98 2.42
CA GLU A 76 9.97 9.46 3.76
C GLU A 76 10.73 8.14 3.63
N PHE A 77 10.29 7.24 2.74
CA PHE A 77 10.99 5.99 2.46
C PHE A 77 12.41 6.21 1.89
N GLU A 78 12.56 7.14 0.93
CA GLU A 78 13.88 7.47 0.35
C GLU A 78 14.82 8.12 1.38
N GLU A 79 14.31 8.89 2.34
CA GLU A 79 15.11 9.48 3.42
C GLU A 79 15.63 8.41 4.40
N GLU A 80 14.84 7.36 4.69
CA GLU A 80 15.26 6.25 5.55
C GLU A 80 16.40 5.42 4.94
N ASP A 81 16.37 5.18 3.62
CA ASP A 81 17.43 4.46 2.91
C ASP A 81 18.76 5.24 2.88
N GLU A 82 18.74 6.58 2.84
CA GLU A 82 19.94 7.42 2.79
C GLU A 82 20.72 7.46 4.12
N GLU A 83 20.05 7.28 5.27
CA GLU A 83 20.72 7.27 6.59
C GLU A 83 21.57 6.00 6.83
N ASP A 84 21.27 4.90 6.14
CA ASP A 84 21.99 3.62 6.28
C ASP A 84 23.28 3.53 5.43
N GLU A 85 23.50 4.45 4.47
CA GLU A 85 24.70 4.47 3.63
C GLU A 85 25.90 5.28 4.22
N GLU A 86 25.72 6.04 5.30
CA GLU A 86 26.78 6.88 5.89
C GLU A 86 27.75 6.16 6.85
N GLU A 87 27.54 4.89 7.21
CA GLU A 87 28.37 4.14 8.19
C GLU A 87 29.50 3.25 7.57
N VAL A 88 29.88 3.42 6.29
CA VAL A 88 30.96 2.62 5.64
C VAL A 88 32.15 3.46 5.15
N GLY A 89 32.35 4.67 5.67
CA GLY A 89 33.37 5.60 5.14
C GLY A 89 34.06 6.53 6.13
N ALA A 90 34.79 5.98 7.11
CA ALA A 90 35.78 6.75 7.90
C ALA A 90 37.07 5.97 8.16
#